data_AF-A0A382W4Y4-F1
#
_entry.id   AF-A0A382W4Y4-F1
#
_cell.length_a   1.000
_cell.length_b   1.000
_cell.length_c   1.000
_cell.angle_alpha   90.00
_cell.angle_beta   90.00
_cell.angle_gamma   90.00
#
_symmetry.space_group_name_H-M   'P 1'
#
loop_
_entity.id
_entity.type
_entity.pdbx_description
1 polymer ?
#
loop_
_entity_poly.entity_id
_entity_poly.type
_entity_poly.pdbx_seq_one_letter_code
_entity_poly.pdbx_strand_id
1 'polypeptide(L)' 'VAKTRVHNFSAGPGALPLPVLMRAKQELDELPDVGMSVLEISHRSSTFNDIIQTTQNNLRTLL' A
#
# COMPACT_ATOMS: atom_id res chain seq x y z
N VAL A 1 12.38 -17.75 -16.24
CA VAL A 1 11.37 -18.68 -15.72
C VAL A 1 10.26 -17.85 -15.08
N ALA A 2 9.02 -17.96 -15.56
CA ALA A 2 7.89 -17.34 -14.88
C ALA A 2 7.73 -18.04 -13.52
N LYS A 3 8.11 -17.34 -12.44
CA LYS A 3 8.04 -17.89 -11.07
C LYS A 3 6.57 -17.85 -10.65
N THR A 4 5.89 -18.99 -10.64
CA THR A 4 4.53 -19.09 -10.08
C THR A 4 4.57 -18.72 -8.60
N ARG A 5 3.65 -17.86 -8.16
CA ARG A 5 3.56 -17.42 -6.77
C ARG A 5 3.22 -18.63 -5.89
N VAL A 6 3.98 -18.85 -4.82
CA VAL A 6 3.74 -19.95 -3.88
C VAL A 6 2.44 -19.74 -3.10
N HIS A 7 1.81 -20.85 -2.68
CA HIS A 7 0.72 -20.80 -1.72
C HIS A 7 1.30 -20.50 -0.32
N ASN A 8 1.02 -19.30 0.19
CA ASN A 8 1.47 -18.89 1.51
C ASN A 8 0.36 -19.15 2.55
N PHE A 9 0.57 -20.17 3.38
CA PHE A 9 -0.30 -20.56 4.50
C PHE A 9 0.25 -20.13 5.88
N SER A 10 1.15 -19.14 5.94
CA SER A 10 1.72 -18.66 7.19
C SER A 10 0.65 -18.08 8.12
N ALA A 11 0.80 -18.33 9.42
CA ALA A 11 -0.11 -17.84 10.46
C ALA A 11 0.07 -16.34 10.81
N GLY A 12 1.18 -15.72 10.40
CA GLY A 12 1.49 -14.32 10.69
C GLY A 12 3.01 -14.03 10.67
N PRO A 13 3.50 -12.98 9.97
CA PRO A 13 2.79 -12.22 8.93
C PRO A 13 2.23 -13.12 7.82
N GLY A 14 1.05 -12.78 7.30
CA GLY A 14 0.27 -13.60 6.37
C GLY A 14 0.40 -13.19 4.90
N ALA A 15 -0.34 -13.89 4.03
CA ALA A 15 -0.38 -13.55 2.61
C ALA A 15 -1.13 -12.22 2.36
N LEU A 16 -0.55 -11.34 1.54
CA LEU A 16 -1.22 -10.14 1.04
C LEU A 16 -1.86 -10.37 -0.34
N PRO A 17 -2.94 -9.64 -0.70
CA PRO A 17 -3.50 -9.66 -2.05
C PRO A 17 -2.45 -9.23 -3.10
N LEU A 18 -2.35 -9.97 -4.20
CA LEU A 18 -1.40 -9.66 -5.28
C LEU A 18 -1.62 -8.25 -5.88
N PRO A 19 -2.86 -7.77 -6.12
CA PRO A 19 -3.08 -6.43 -6.66
C PRO A 19 -2.50 -5.32 -5.78
N VAL A 20 -2.55 -5.49 -4.44
CA VAL A 20 -1.99 -4.51 -3.48
C VAL A 20 -0.47 -4.46 -3.60
N LEU A 21 0.18 -5.62 -3.66
CA LEU A 21 1.65 -5.70 -3.83
C LEU A 21 2.10 -5.10 -5.16
N MET A 22 1.36 -5.35 -6.25
CA MET A 22 1.67 -4.82 -7.57
C MET A 22 1.54 -3.29 -7.61
N ARG A 23 0.47 -2.74 -7.01
CA ARG A 23 0.29 -1.29 -6.91
C ARG A 23 1.36 -0.63 -6.05
N ALA A 24 1.63 -1.18 -4.87
CA ALA A 24 2.67 -0.68 -3.99
C ALA A 24 4.04 -0.70 -4.66
N LYS A 25 4.34 -1.74 -5.46
CA LYS A 25 5.56 -1.79 -6.27
C LYS A 25 5.59 -0.72 -7.37
N GLN A 26 4.48 -0.50 -8.07
CA GLN A 26 4.39 0.47 -9.16
C GLN A 26 4.54 1.91 -8.66
N GLU A 27 3.99 2.21 -7.50
CA GLU A 27 3.99 3.56 -6.88
C GLU A 27 5.10 3.72 -5.84
N LEU A 28 6.05 2.77 -5.74
CA LEU A 28 7.08 2.81 -4.70
C LEU A 28 8.06 3.96 -4.91
N ASP A 29 8.47 4.18 -6.16
CA ASP A 29 9.44 5.23 -6.50
C ASP A 29 8.80 6.62 -6.45
N GLU A 30 7.52 6.73 -6.82
CA GLU A 30 6.75 7.96 -6.82
C GLU A 30 5.26 7.68 -6.61
N LEU A 31 4.64 8.38 -5.65
CA LEU A 31 3.19 8.44 -5.54
C LEU A 31 2.61 9.29 -6.70
N PRO A 32 1.48 8.88 -7.32
CA PRO A 32 0.90 9.61 -8.44
C PRO A 32 0.72 11.11 -8.15
N ASP A 33 1.30 11.95 -9.01
CA ASP A 33 1.23 13.42 -8.95
C ASP A 33 1.86 14.07 -7.70
N VAL A 34 2.70 13.33 -6.94
CA VAL A 34 3.36 13.84 -5.72
C VAL A 34 4.85 14.14 -5.96
N GLY A 35 5.50 13.46 -6.91
CA GLY A 35 6.94 13.62 -7.17
C GLY A 35 7.87 13.00 -6.13
N MET A 36 7.35 12.20 -5.19
CA MET A 36 8.11 11.56 -4.10
C MET A 36 7.50 10.20 -3.73
N SER A 37 8.33 9.30 -3.18
CA SER A 37 7.86 8.04 -2.60
C SER A 37 7.01 8.28 -1.35
N VAL A 38 6.07 7.37 -1.07
CA VAL A 38 5.37 7.32 0.24
C VAL A 38 6.34 7.19 1.41
N LEU A 39 7.54 6.64 1.18
CA LEU A 39 8.58 6.49 2.19
C LEU A 39 9.34 7.80 2.49
N GLU A 40 9.18 8.83 1.68
CA GLU A 40 9.93 10.09 1.74
C GLU A 40 9.06 11.29 2.13
N ILE A 41 7.73 11.18 1.98
CA ILE A 41 6.81 12.26 2.34
C ILE A 41 6.69 12.46 3.85
N SER A 42 6.58 13.72 4.28
CA SER A 42 6.31 14.06 5.67
C SER A 42 4.96 13.51 6.11
N HIS A 43 4.90 12.87 7.28
CA HIS A 43 3.65 12.44 7.92
C HIS A 43 2.72 13.61 8.29
N ARG A 44 3.20 14.86 8.21
CA ARG A 44 2.41 16.09 8.42
C ARG A 44 1.98 16.76 7.11
N SER A 45 2.34 16.19 5.96
CA SER A 45 1.92 16.71 4.66
C SER A 45 0.42 16.46 4.44
N SER A 46 -0.21 17.28 3.60
CA SER A 46 -1.60 17.04 3.16
C SER A 46 -1.72 15.69 2.47
N THR A 47 -0.76 15.32 1.62
CA THR A 47 -0.70 14.03 0.94
C THR A 47 -0.77 12.84 1.91
N PHE A 48 0.05 12.83 2.96
CA PHE A 48 -0.01 11.76 3.95
C PHE A 48 -1.30 11.81 4.78
N ASN A 49 -1.79 13.02 5.10
CA ASN A 49 -3.05 13.20 5.81
C ASN A 49 -4.25 12.61 5.03
N ASP A 50 -4.26 12.79 3.70
CA ASP A 50 -5.30 12.22 2.83
C ASP A 50 -5.25 10.69 2.81
N ILE A 51 -4.05 10.11 2.78
CA ILE A 51 -3.85 8.65 2.85
C ILE A 51 -4.39 8.08 4.16
N ILE A 52 -4.03 8.67 5.31
CA ILE A 52 -4.46 8.17 6.62
C ILE A 52 -5.97 8.37 6.81
N GLN A 53 -6.53 9.51 6.40
CA GLN A 53 -7.97 9.77 6.52
C GLN A 53 -8.78 8.81 5.65
N THR A 54 -8.36 8.59 4.40
CA THR A 54 -8.98 7.61 3.50
C THR A 54 -8.91 6.20 4.09
N THR A 55 -7.76 5.81 4.64
CA THR A 55 -7.58 4.50 5.27
C THR A 55 -8.55 4.30 6.44
N GLN A 56 -8.66 5.28 7.33
CA GLN A 56 -9.57 5.19 8.47
C GLN A 56 -11.04 5.18 8.03
N ASN A 57 -11.42 5.98 7.03
CA ASN A 57 -12.78 5.99 6.48
C ASN A 57 -13.16 4.65 5.85
N ASN A 58 -12.24 4.04 5.08
CA ASN A 58 -12.44 2.71 4.52
C ASN A 58 -12.66 1.67 5.60
N LEU A 59 -11.87 1.70 6.68
CA LEU A 59 -12.07 0.80 7.82
C LEU A 59 -13.44 0.99 8.48
N ARG A 60 -13.87 2.24 8.74
CA ARG A 60 -15.20 2.54 9.32
C ARG A 60 -16.37 2.21 8.39
N THR A 61 -16.12 2.14 7.09
CA THR A 61 -17.16 1.77 6.11
C THR A 61 -17.33 0.26 6.03
N LEU A 62 -16.24 -0.50 6.24
CA LEU A 62 -16.22 -1.95 6.17
C LEU A 62 -16.67 -2.66 7.46
N LEU A 63 -16.48 -2.01 8.62
CA LEU A 63 -16.71 -2.56 9.96
C LEU A 63 -17.79 -1.76 10.69
#